data_AF-A0A0G1A1G0-F1
#
_entry.id   AF-A0A0G1A1G0-F1
#
_cell.length_a   1.000
_cell.length_b   1.000
_cell.length_c   1.000
_cell.angle_alpha   90.00
_cell.angle_beta   90.00
_cell.angle_gamma   90.00
#
_symmetry.space_group_name_H-M   'P 1'
#
loop_
_entity.id
_entity.type
_entity.pdbx_description
1 polymer ?
#
loop_
_entity_poly.entity_id
_entity_poly.type
_entity_poly.pdbx_seq_one_letter_code
_entity_poly.pdbx_strand_id
1 'polypeptide(L)'
;MANTSSAKKALRQSYKKRAHNQFWKRKIKAVSKTITGTLETKGSVSAKNSDILVKEHAVLQQLLDKAAKNKVIHRNKANRLKSRYAKKIAAQVKPRTKK
;
A
#
# COMPACT_ATOMS: atom_id res chain seq x y z
N MET A 1 18.54 -24.52 17.28
CA MET A 1 17.21 -25.14 17.06
C MET A 1 16.28 -24.74 18.21
N ALA A 2 14.96 -24.82 18.04
CA ALA A 2 14.04 -24.55 19.15
C ALA A 2 14.05 -25.74 20.13
N ASN A 3 14.76 -25.60 21.25
CA ASN A 3 15.05 -26.72 22.15
C ASN A 3 13.91 -27.01 23.14
N THR A 4 13.11 -26.01 23.49
CA THR A 4 11.94 -26.16 24.38
C THR A 4 10.63 -26.33 23.61
N SER A 5 9.63 -26.96 24.24
CA SER A 5 8.28 -27.13 23.66
C SER A 5 7.60 -25.80 23.34
N SER A 6 7.78 -24.80 24.22
CA SER A 6 7.31 -23.42 24.02
C SER A 6 7.98 -22.75 22.82
N ALA A 7 9.29 -22.90 22.66
CA ALA A 7 10.02 -22.37 21.51
C ALA A 7 9.55 -23.01 20.19
N LYS A 8 9.34 -24.33 20.16
CA LYS A 8 8.81 -25.03 18.97
C LYS A 8 7.42 -24.50 18.59
N LYS A 9 6.55 -24.25 19.58
CA LYS A 9 5.21 -23.66 19.35
C LYS A 9 5.30 -22.23 18.82
N ALA A 10 6.13 -21.39 19.43
CA ALA A 10 6.34 -20.01 19.01
C ALA A 10 6.84 -19.93 17.56
N LEU A 11 7.75 -20.83 17.17
CA LEU A 11 8.26 -20.93 15.80
C LEU A 11 7.15 -21.30 14.79
N ARG A 12 6.26 -22.25 15.12
CA ARG A 12 5.12 -22.56 14.25
C ARG A 12 4.16 -21.37 14.10
N GLN A 13 3.88 -20.68 15.19
CA GLN A 13 3.02 -19.50 15.18
C GLN A 13 3.64 -18.33 14.39
N SER A 14 4.95 -18.12 14.50
CA SER A 14 5.66 -17.06 13.79
C SER A 14 5.62 -17.27 12.28
N TYR A 15 5.75 -18.51 11.79
CA TYR A 15 5.62 -18.82 10.37
C TYR A 15 4.22 -18.50 9.83
N LYS A 16 3.15 -18.91 10.55
CA LYS A 16 1.77 -18.58 10.16
C LYS A 16 1.55 -17.06 10.09
N LYS A 17 2.00 -16.33 11.11
CA LYS A 17 1.92 -14.85 11.16
C LYS A 17 2.74 -14.21 10.03
N ARG A 18 3.93 -14.73 9.76
CA ARG A 18 4.81 -14.25 8.68
C ARG A 18 4.13 -14.40 7.33
N ALA A 19 3.55 -15.56 7.02
CA ALA A 19 2.85 -15.79 5.75
C ALA A 19 1.70 -14.77 5.55
N HIS A 20 0.85 -14.59 6.58
CA HIS A 20 -0.23 -13.61 6.55
C HIS A 20 0.29 -12.17 6.34
N ASN A 21 1.31 -11.76 7.10
CA ASN A 21 1.88 -10.42 6.98
C ASN A 21 2.52 -10.18 5.61
N GLN A 22 3.17 -11.19 5.04
CA GLN A 22 3.80 -11.09 3.72
C GLN A 22 2.76 -10.96 2.60
N PHE A 23 1.63 -11.65 2.70
CA PHE A 23 0.54 -11.50 1.74
C PHE A 23 0.07 -10.05 1.61
N TRP A 24 -0.27 -9.42 2.75
CA TRP A 24 -0.70 -8.01 2.77
C TRP A 24 0.39 -7.05 2.31
N LYS A 25 1.63 -7.24 2.77
CA LYS A 25 2.77 -6.40 2.35
C LYS A 25 3.01 -6.50 0.83
N ARG A 26 2.92 -7.69 0.25
CA ARG A 26 3.06 -7.91 -1.20
C ARG A 26 1.96 -7.22 -1.98
N LYS A 27 0.69 -7.35 -1.55
CA LYS A 27 -0.45 -6.65 -2.18
C LYS A 27 -0.26 -5.13 -2.18
N ILE A 28 0.08 -4.55 -1.02
CA ILE A 28 0.35 -3.12 -0.91
C ILE A 28 1.54 -2.72 -1.82
N LYS A 29 2.60 -3.53 -1.85
CA LYS A 29 3.78 -3.25 -2.70
C LYS A 29 3.42 -3.26 -4.19
N ALA A 30 2.60 -4.21 -4.64
CA ALA A 30 2.17 -4.31 -6.03
C ALA A 30 1.43 -3.04 -6.47
N VAL A 31 0.39 -2.64 -5.74
CA VAL A 31 -0.38 -1.41 -6.02
C VAL A 31 0.49 -0.15 -5.86
N SER A 32 1.41 -0.14 -4.91
CA SER A 32 2.33 1.00 -4.80
C SER A 32 3.26 1.13 -6.01
N LYS A 33 3.64 0.01 -6.63
CA LYS A 33 4.52 -0.03 -7.81
C LYS A 33 3.76 0.39 -9.07
N THR A 34 2.48 0.01 -9.21
CA THR A 34 1.64 0.48 -10.32
C THR A 34 1.48 2.00 -10.27
N ILE A 35 1.21 2.56 -9.08
CA ILE A 35 1.13 4.02 -8.88
C ILE A 35 2.47 4.69 -9.18
N THR A 36 3.61 4.18 -8.71
CA THR A 36 4.90 4.83 -9.02
C THR A 36 5.27 4.71 -10.49
N GLY A 37 5.04 3.56 -11.12
CA GLY A 37 5.34 3.38 -12.54
C GLY A 37 4.51 4.28 -13.45
N THR A 38 3.22 4.47 -13.13
CA THR A 38 2.34 5.42 -13.85
C THR A 38 2.70 6.88 -13.62
N LEU A 39 3.33 7.22 -12.48
CA LEU A 39 3.86 8.55 -12.21
C LEU A 39 5.22 8.80 -12.90
N GLU A 40 6.02 7.76 -13.12
CA GLU A 40 7.37 7.85 -13.72
C GLU A 40 7.37 7.89 -15.25
N THR A 41 6.29 7.44 -15.91
CA THR A 41 6.11 7.60 -17.36
C THR A 41 6.16 9.08 -17.75
N LYS A 42 7.30 9.51 -18.31
CA LYS A 42 7.59 10.89 -18.71
C LYS A 42 6.56 11.38 -19.75
N GLY A 43 5.77 12.36 -19.36
CA GLY A 43 4.77 13.03 -20.20
C GLY A 43 3.64 13.56 -19.33
N SER A 44 3.04 14.69 -19.71
CA SER A 44 1.85 15.23 -19.05
C SER A 44 0.83 14.11 -18.86
N VAL A 45 0.40 13.87 -17.62
CA VAL A 45 -0.57 12.82 -17.29
C VAL A 45 -1.80 13.03 -18.16
N SER A 46 -1.96 12.17 -19.18
CA SER A 46 -3.17 12.18 -20.01
C SER A 46 -4.39 11.95 -19.14
N ALA A 47 -5.58 12.44 -19.53
CA ALA A 47 -6.81 12.26 -18.76
C ALA A 47 -7.10 10.77 -18.44
N LYS A 48 -6.66 9.85 -19.30
CA LYS A 48 -6.74 8.40 -19.04
C LYS A 48 -5.84 7.95 -17.88
N ASN A 49 -4.64 8.52 -17.77
CA ASN A 49 -3.70 8.20 -16.70
C ASN A 49 -4.13 8.80 -15.35
N SER A 50 -4.81 9.95 -15.35
CA SER A 50 -5.36 10.52 -14.11
C SER A 50 -6.46 9.64 -13.51
N ASP A 51 -7.36 9.10 -14.35
CA ASP A 51 -8.43 8.22 -13.88
C ASP A 51 -7.88 6.90 -13.32
N ILE A 52 -6.85 6.34 -13.96
CA ILE A 52 -6.16 5.13 -13.48
C ILE A 52 -5.50 5.42 -12.12
N LEU A 53 -4.80 6.55 -11.98
CA LEU A 53 -4.16 6.94 -10.71
C LEU A 53 -5.16 7.11 -9.57
N VAL A 54 -6.32 7.72 -9.83
CA VAL A 54 -7.38 7.89 -8.82
C VAL A 54 -7.96 6.54 -8.40
N LYS A 55 -8.23 5.63 -9.35
CA LYS A 55 -8.72 4.28 -9.07
C LYS A 55 -7.71 3.47 -8.26
N GLU A 56 -6.45 3.42 -8.69
CA GLU A 56 -5.37 2.70 -7.99
C GLU A 56 -5.13 3.28 -6.58
N HIS A 57 -5.24 4.60 -6.42
CA HIS A 57 -5.14 5.23 -5.12
C HIS A 57 -6.28 4.83 -4.18
N ALA A 58 -7.52 4.77 -4.66
CA ALA A 58 -8.65 4.29 -3.86
C ALA A 58 -8.44 2.83 -3.41
N VAL A 59 -7.95 1.97 -4.30
CA VAL A 59 -7.59 0.58 -3.98
C VAL A 59 -6.47 0.55 -2.92
N LEU A 60 -5.43 1.37 -3.06
CA LEU A 60 -4.34 1.46 -2.10
C LEU A 60 -4.85 1.88 -0.72
N GLN A 61 -5.72 2.89 -0.64
CA GLN A 61 -6.33 3.34 0.61
C GLN A 61 -7.09 2.21 1.29
N GLN A 62 -7.95 1.51 0.54
CA GLN A 62 -8.72 0.39 1.05
C GLN A 62 -7.82 -0.75 1.57
N LEU A 63 -6.74 -1.08 0.84
CA LEU A 63 -5.78 -2.10 1.26
C LEU A 63 -5.02 -1.70 2.53
N LEU A 64 -4.63 -0.44 2.66
CA LEU A 64 -3.94 0.08 3.84
C LEU A 64 -4.85 0.01 5.09
N ASP A 65 -6.13 0.33 4.94
CA ASP A 65 -7.10 0.24 6.04
C ASP A 65 -7.36 -1.19 6.46
N LYS A 66 -7.55 -2.09 5.48
CA LYS A 66 -7.70 -3.52 5.76
C LYS A 66 -6.45 -4.08 6.44
N ALA A 67 -5.25 -3.69 6.00
CA ALA A 67 -4.01 -4.13 6.63
C ALA A 67 -3.82 -3.58 8.04
N ALA A 68 -4.29 -2.35 8.31
CA ALA A 68 -4.28 -1.76 9.65
C ALA A 68 -5.28 -2.46 10.58
N LYS A 69 -6.51 -2.74 10.11
CA LYS A 69 -7.53 -3.50 10.85
C LYS A 69 -7.02 -4.90 11.23
N ASN A 70 -6.34 -5.57 10.30
CA ASN A 70 -5.73 -6.89 10.53
C ASN A 70 -4.40 -6.85 11.30
N LYS A 71 -4.01 -5.69 11.85
CA LYS A 71 -2.78 -5.49 12.65
C LYS A 71 -1.47 -5.85 11.94
N VAL A 72 -1.47 -5.84 10.61
CA VAL A 72 -0.25 -6.09 9.80
C VAL A 72 0.64 -4.84 9.77
N ILE A 73 0.00 -3.66 9.73
CA ILE A 73 0.66 -2.35 9.82
C ILE A 73 -0.01 -1.51 10.90
N HIS A 74 0.75 -0.63 11.54
CA HIS A 74 0.18 0.32 12.50
C HIS A 74 -0.66 1.40 11.80
N ARG A 75 -1.71 1.90 12.46
CA ARG A 75 -2.60 2.95 11.94
C ARG A 75 -1.84 4.19 11.44
N ASN A 76 -0.83 4.64 12.19
CA ASN A 76 -0.03 5.81 11.80
C ASN A 76 0.78 5.57 10.52
N LYS A 77 1.22 4.32 10.30
CA LYS A 77 1.92 3.94 9.07
C LYS A 77 0.96 3.93 7.88
N ALA A 78 -0.26 3.41 8.06
CA ALA A 78 -1.30 3.49 7.04
C ALA A 78 -1.60 4.95 6.67
N ASN A 79 -1.88 5.80 7.67
CA ASN A 79 -2.19 7.22 7.46
C ASN A 79 -1.06 7.97 6.76
N ARG A 80 0.20 7.74 7.17
CA ARG A 80 1.37 8.35 6.51
C ARG A 80 1.47 7.94 5.05
N LEU A 81 1.25 6.66 4.73
CA LEU A 81 1.31 6.18 3.35
C LEU A 81 0.18 6.79 2.51
N LYS A 82 -1.06 6.82 3.02
CA LYS A 82 -2.19 7.48 2.34
C LYS A 82 -1.86 8.93 1.99
N SER A 83 -1.42 9.71 2.98
CA SER A 83 -1.08 11.12 2.79
C SER A 83 0.04 11.30 1.75
N ARG A 84 1.09 10.47 1.82
CA ARG A 84 2.23 10.56 0.90
C ARG A 84 1.83 10.29 -0.55
N TYR A 85 1.04 9.26 -0.82
CA TYR A 85 0.62 8.96 -2.19
C TYR A 85 -0.40 9.99 -2.71
N ALA A 86 -1.31 10.47 -1.86
CA ALA A 86 -2.22 11.55 -2.22
C ALA A 86 -1.46 12.81 -2.67
N LYS A 87 -0.45 13.24 -1.90
CA LYS A 87 0.39 14.40 -2.25
C LYS A 87 1.13 14.21 -3.58
N LYS A 88 1.69 13.03 -3.82
CA LYS A 88 2.39 12.71 -5.08
C LYS A 88 1.46 12.77 -6.28
N ILE A 89 0.24 12.23 -6.16
CA ILE A 89 -0.75 12.25 -7.24
C ILE A 89 -1.24 13.68 -7.47
N ALA A 90 -1.54 14.42 -6.41
CA ALA A 90 -2.00 15.81 -6.50
C ALA A 90 -0.96 16.75 -7.12
N ALA A 91 0.35 16.53 -6.90
CA ALA A 91 1.40 17.31 -7.54
C ALA A 91 1.44 17.14 -9.07
N GLN A 92 1.06 15.95 -9.56
CA GLN A 92 1.16 15.58 -10.97
C GLN A 92 -0.15 15.79 -11.73
N VAL A 93 -1.28 15.70 -11.05
CA VAL A 93 -2.60 16.05 -11.59
C VAL A 93 -2.77 17.56 -11.42
N LYS A 94 -2.56 18.32 -12.51
CA LYS A 94 -2.78 19.77 -12.54
C LYS A 94 -4.18 20.08 -11.96
N PRO A 95 -4.35 21.09 -11.09
CA PRO A 95 -5.68 21.43 -10.59
C PRO A 95 -6.58 21.67 -11.79
N ARG A 96 -7.68 20.91 -11.89
CA ARG A 96 -8.81 21.28 -12.74
C ARG A 96 -9.26 22.64 -12.24
N THR A 97 -8.80 23.70 -12.88
CA THR A 97 -9.27 25.06 -12.64
C THR A 97 -10.78 25.00 -12.83
N LYS A 98 -11.53 25.12 -11.73
CA LYS A 98 -12.98 25.34 -11.81
C LYS A 98 -13.14 26.67 -12.54
N LYS A 99 -13.60 26.61 -13.79
CA LYS A 99 -14.28 27.74 -14.41
C LYS A 99 -15.60 27.95 -13.69
#